data_AF-A0A6G8C3C9-F1
#
_entry.id   AF-A0A6G8C3C9-F1
#
_cell.length_a   1.000
_cell.length_b   1.000
_cell.length_c   1.000
_cell.angle_alpha   90.00
_cell.angle_beta   90.00
_cell.angle_gamma   90.00
#
_symmetry.space_group_name_H-M   'P 1'
#
loop_
_entity.id
_entity.type
_entity.pdbx_description
1 polymer ?
#
loop_
_entity_poly.entity_id
_entity_poly.type
_entity_poly.pdbx_seq_one_letter_code
_entity_poly.pdbx_strand_id
1 'polypeptide(L)'
;MAPSSRHTDRDSLAAEQAMQHVLRGELEQAALHLHRQLGSRVMGFLRRHRVPESDAEELLSDVWMKFIRSRCDEQIRPVVWLWTIVQSVLVDWVRERGALKRGGSGQERLEVLLNDDVLDVMVESIESAETPGWLKLCIERAAHQLERDDPNRAHVLWLWYSGQSAADIAVVFGASPPPTPKQETAARNRVLEATRKARDYFEHCRD
;
A
#
# COMPACT_ATOMS: atom_id res chain seq x y z
N MET A 1 5.61 8.88 20.02
CA MET A 1 5.13 7.68 20.72
C MET A 1 5.20 6.54 19.70
N ALA A 2 6.29 5.78 19.69
CA ALA A 2 6.52 4.74 18.69
C ALA A 2 5.47 3.62 18.86
N PRO A 3 4.87 3.08 17.78
CA PRO A 3 3.98 1.95 17.90
C PRO A 3 4.77 0.75 18.44
N SER A 4 4.28 0.19 19.55
CA SER A 4 4.90 -0.95 20.25
C SER A 4 4.95 -2.18 19.34
N SER A 5 6.15 -2.71 19.12
CA SER A 5 6.46 -3.83 18.21
C SER A 5 5.56 -5.07 18.36
N ARG A 6 4.96 -5.26 19.53
CA ARG A 6 4.02 -6.36 19.82
C ARG A 6 2.76 -6.34 18.96
N HIS A 7 2.36 -5.17 18.45
CA HIS A 7 1.15 -5.04 17.63
C HIS A 7 1.41 -5.51 16.20
N THR A 8 2.59 -5.21 15.65
CA THR A 8 2.98 -5.61 14.29
C THR A 8 3.14 -7.13 14.19
N ASP A 9 3.67 -7.78 15.23
CA ASP A 9 3.80 -9.24 15.30
C ASP A 9 2.42 -9.93 15.36
N ARG A 10 1.46 -9.35 16.09
CA ARG A 10 0.10 -9.88 16.20
C ARG A 10 -0.66 -9.80 14.87
N ASP A 11 -0.55 -8.68 14.17
CA ASP A 11 -1.21 -8.51 12.87
C ASP A 11 -0.66 -9.50 11.84
N SER A 12 0.66 -9.71 11.90
CA SER A 12 1.38 -10.66 11.04
C SER A 12 0.86 -12.08 11.23
N LEU A 13 0.78 -12.53 12.48
CA LEU A 13 0.27 -13.85 12.81
C LEU A 13 -1.19 -14.04 12.38
N ALA A 14 -2.04 -13.02 12.57
CA ALA A 14 -3.44 -13.08 12.17
C ALA A 14 -3.62 -13.21 10.65
N ALA A 15 -2.83 -12.46 9.87
CA ALA A 15 -2.87 -12.55 8.41
C ALA A 15 -2.32 -13.90 7.90
N GLU A 16 -1.28 -14.43 8.54
CA GLU A 16 -0.72 -15.75 8.21
C GLU A 16 -1.73 -16.88 8.49
N GLN A 17 -2.40 -16.85 9.64
CA GLN A 17 -3.43 -17.82 9.99
C GLN A 17 -4.63 -17.76 9.03
N ALA A 18 -5.05 -16.55 8.66
CA ALA A 18 -6.07 -16.37 7.62
C ALA A 18 -5.65 -16.97 6.28
N MET A 19 -4.38 -16.78 5.86
CA MET A 19 -3.86 -17.37 4.62
C MET A 19 -3.84 -18.90 4.68
N GLN A 20 -3.53 -19.50 5.82
CA GLN A 20 -3.60 -20.96 5.98
C GLN A 20 -5.03 -21.49 5.79
N HIS A 21 -6.05 -20.79 6.29
CA HIS A 21 -7.45 -21.14 6.02
C HIS A 21 -7.78 -21.04 4.53
N VAL A 22 -7.30 -19.98 3.84
CA VAL A 22 -7.47 -19.83 2.38
C VAL A 22 -6.86 -21.00 1.61
N LEU A 23 -5.61 -21.38 1.95
CA LEU A 23 -4.91 -22.50 1.29
C LEU A 23 -5.61 -23.85 1.50
N ARG A 24 -6.35 -24.02 2.59
CA ARG A 24 -7.17 -25.20 2.87
C ARG A 24 -8.57 -25.16 2.23
N GLY A 25 -8.93 -24.06 1.55
CA GLY A 25 -10.26 -23.85 0.99
C GLY A 25 -11.32 -23.42 2.02
N GLU A 26 -10.91 -23.08 3.24
CA GLU A 26 -11.78 -22.70 4.36
C GLU A 26 -12.09 -21.19 4.33
N LEU A 27 -12.64 -20.68 3.23
CA LEU A 27 -12.78 -19.24 2.97
C LEU A 27 -13.61 -18.51 4.03
N GLU A 28 -14.67 -19.14 4.53
CA GLU A 28 -15.51 -18.58 5.59
C GLU A 28 -14.73 -18.41 6.91
N GLN A 29 -13.89 -19.39 7.26
CA GLN A 29 -13.06 -19.32 8.46
C GLN A 29 -11.96 -18.27 8.30
N ALA A 30 -11.39 -18.12 7.11
CA ALA A 30 -10.45 -17.05 6.80
C ALA A 30 -11.09 -15.67 7.02
N ALA A 31 -12.28 -15.44 6.45
CA ALA A 31 -13.00 -14.18 6.59
C ALA A 31 -13.38 -13.87 8.04
N LEU A 32 -13.91 -14.84 8.79
CA LEU A 32 -14.21 -14.70 10.21
C LEU A 32 -12.98 -14.39 11.05
N HIS A 33 -11.86 -15.06 10.75
CA HIS A 33 -10.60 -14.84 11.45
C HIS A 33 -10.06 -13.42 11.23
N LEU A 34 -10.02 -12.97 9.96
CA LEU A 34 -9.62 -11.61 9.59
C LEU A 34 -10.51 -10.56 10.26
N HIS A 35 -11.84 -10.75 10.20
CA HIS A 35 -12.77 -9.80 10.79
C HIS A 35 -12.58 -9.67 12.32
N ARG A 36 -12.41 -10.80 13.02
CA ARG A 36 -12.23 -10.80 14.49
C ARG A 36 -10.89 -10.22 14.93
N GLN A 37 -9.81 -10.51 14.21
CA GLN A 37 -8.46 -10.11 14.65
C GLN A 37 -8.04 -8.74 14.13
N LEU A 38 -8.46 -8.38 12.91
CA LEU A 38 -7.96 -7.21 12.18
C LEU A 38 -9.07 -6.22 11.80
N GLY A 39 -10.35 -6.57 11.96
CA GLY A 39 -11.50 -5.73 11.59
C GLY A 39 -11.46 -4.33 12.18
N SER A 40 -11.31 -4.22 13.50
CA SER A 40 -11.25 -2.91 14.18
C SER A 40 -10.08 -2.04 13.71
N ARG A 41 -8.98 -2.67 13.29
CA ARG A 41 -7.76 -1.97 12.86
C ARG A 41 -7.88 -1.46 11.43
N VAL A 42 -8.42 -2.27 10.53
CA VAL A 42 -8.74 -1.85 9.16
C VAL A 42 -9.82 -0.77 9.18
N MET A 43 -10.88 -0.92 9.98
CA MET A 43 -11.90 0.11 10.19
C MET A 43 -11.29 1.41 10.73
N GLY A 44 -10.42 1.33 11.73
CA GLY A 44 -9.72 2.49 12.28
C GLY A 44 -8.79 3.16 11.27
N PHE A 45 -8.21 2.39 10.34
CA PHE A 45 -7.45 2.94 9.22
C PHE A 45 -8.36 3.68 8.23
N LEU A 46 -9.44 3.06 7.74
CA LEU A 46 -10.38 3.68 6.79
C LEU A 46 -11.00 4.97 7.36
N ARG A 47 -11.38 4.97 8.63
CA ARG A 47 -11.90 6.16 9.33
C ARG A 47 -10.89 7.29 9.43
N ARG A 48 -9.60 7.00 9.65
CA ARG A 48 -8.54 8.03 9.62
C ARG A 48 -8.40 8.68 8.25
N HIS A 49 -8.75 7.96 7.19
CA HIS A 49 -8.84 8.48 5.82
C HIS A 49 -10.21 9.10 5.47
N ARG A 50 -11.03 9.43 6.49
CA ARG A 50 -12.32 10.13 6.35
C ARG A 50 -13.37 9.37 5.54
N VAL A 51 -13.25 8.04 5.49
CA VAL A 51 -14.33 7.17 4.99
C VAL A 51 -15.48 7.22 6.01
N PRO A 52 -16.74 7.52 5.59
CA PRO A 52 -17.92 7.40 6.43
C PRO A 52 -18.08 5.99 6.99
N GLU A 53 -18.73 5.86 8.14
CA GLU A 53 -18.84 4.56 8.83
C GLU A 53 -19.56 3.51 7.99
N SER A 54 -20.66 3.87 7.32
CA SER A 54 -21.38 2.98 6.39
C SER A 54 -20.47 2.43 5.28
N ASP A 55 -19.70 3.33 4.66
CA ASP A 55 -18.84 2.98 3.54
C ASP A 55 -17.63 2.16 4.05
N ALA A 56 -17.15 2.44 5.26
CA ALA A 56 -16.02 1.71 5.84
C ALA A 56 -16.34 0.24 6.10
N GLU A 57 -17.58 -0.09 6.50
CA GLU A 57 -18.02 -1.48 6.68
C GLU A 57 -18.12 -2.24 5.36
N GLU A 58 -18.58 -1.56 4.31
CA GLU A 58 -18.64 -2.11 2.95
C GLU A 58 -17.22 -2.36 2.41
N LEU A 59 -16.34 -1.35 2.49
CA LEU A 59 -14.94 -1.49 2.07
C LEU A 59 -14.19 -2.55 2.88
N LEU A 60 -14.50 -2.70 4.18
CA LEU A 60 -13.92 -3.77 5.00
C LEU A 60 -14.27 -5.16 4.44
N SER A 61 -15.53 -5.33 4.03
CA SER A 61 -16.00 -6.58 3.42
C SER A 61 -15.30 -6.83 2.08
N ASP A 62 -15.12 -5.78 1.26
CA ASP A 62 -14.38 -5.86 0.00
C ASP A 62 -12.92 -6.23 0.20
N VAL A 63 -12.26 -5.68 1.23
CA VAL A 63 -10.89 -6.04 1.58
C VAL A 63 -10.80 -7.54 1.88
N TRP A 64 -11.70 -8.08 2.70
CA TRP A 64 -11.68 -9.51 3.02
C TRP A 64 -11.94 -10.36 1.79
N MET A 65 -12.93 -9.99 0.97
CA MET A 65 -13.25 -10.71 -0.26
C MET A 65 -12.08 -10.70 -1.24
N LYS A 66 -11.41 -9.56 -1.42
CA LYS A 66 -10.21 -9.47 -2.26
C LYS A 66 -9.07 -10.30 -1.67
N PHE A 67 -8.85 -10.25 -0.35
CA PHE A 67 -7.79 -11.03 0.30
C PHE A 67 -7.97 -12.54 0.13
N ILE A 68 -9.15 -13.08 0.47
CA ILE A 68 -9.39 -14.53 0.41
C ILE A 68 -9.47 -15.08 -1.02
N ARG A 69 -9.75 -14.22 -2.01
CA ARG A 69 -9.78 -14.60 -3.44
C ARG A 69 -8.45 -14.35 -4.16
N SER A 70 -7.58 -13.54 -3.57
CA SER A 70 -6.28 -13.24 -4.16
C SER A 70 -5.33 -14.43 -4.05
N ARG A 71 -4.48 -14.60 -5.06
CA ARG A 71 -3.29 -15.43 -4.92
C ARG A 71 -2.21 -14.55 -4.30
N CYS A 72 -2.00 -14.70 -2.99
CA CYS A 72 -0.82 -14.11 -2.37
C CYS A 72 0.40 -14.79 -2.99
N ASP A 73 1.29 -14.01 -3.58
CA ASP A 73 2.60 -14.50 -4.02
C ASP A 73 3.30 -15.11 -2.80
N GLU A 74 3.87 -16.31 -2.94
CA GLU A 74 4.57 -17.01 -1.86
C GLU A 74 5.75 -16.19 -1.31
N GLN A 75 6.23 -15.23 -2.10
CA GLN A 75 7.31 -14.33 -1.72
C GLN A 75 6.86 -13.16 -0.83
N ILE A 76 5.56 -12.85 -0.77
CA ILE A 76 5.02 -11.69 -0.04
C ILE A 76 4.40 -12.15 1.27
N ARG A 77 4.74 -11.48 2.38
CA ARG A 77 4.12 -11.75 3.68
C ARG A 77 2.61 -11.45 3.64
N PRO A 78 1.74 -12.34 4.15
CA PRO A 78 0.29 -12.14 4.09
C PRO A 78 -0.20 -10.82 4.68
N VAL A 79 0.42 -10.31 5.74
CA VAL A 79 0.04 -9.01 6.33
C VAL A 79 0.36 -7.82 5.43
N VAL A 80 1.47 -7.89 4.71
CA VAL A 80 1.87 -6.86 3.72
C VAL A 80 0.88 -6.88 2.55
N TRP A 81 0.55 -8.08 2.09
CA TRP A 81 -0.44 -8.27 1.05
C TRP A 81 -1.83 -7.76 1.46
N LEU A 82 -2.24 -8.01 2.70
CA LEU A 82 -3.49 -7.47 3.24
C LEU A 82 -3.52 -5.94 3.19
N TRP A 83 -2.48 -5.28 3.70
CA TRP A 83 -2.45 -3.82 3.72
C TRP A 83 -2.38 -3.22 2.30
N THR A 84 -1.76 -3.94 1.36
CA THR A 84 -1.81 -3.59 -0.07
C THR A 84 -3.25 -3.58 -0.60
N ILE A 85 -4.04 -4.60 -0.26
CA ILE A 85 -5.46 -4.68 -0.64
C ILE A 85 -6.28 -3.57 0.03
N VAL A 86 -6.06 -3.31 1.32
CA VAL A 86 -6.72 -2.20 2.05
C VAL A 86 -6.48 -0.86 1.34
N GLN A 87 -5.24 -0.61 0.93
CA GLN A 87 -4.87 0.62 0.22
C GLN A 87 -5.51 0.70 -1.17
N SER A 88 -5.50 -0.39 -1.94
CA SER A 88 -6.16 -0.45 -3.25
C SER A 88 -7.65 -0.16 -3.14
N VAL A 89 -8.36 -0.79 -2.19
CA VAL A 89 -9.80 -0.57 -1.97
C VAL A 89 -10.10 0.89 -1.60
N LEU A 90 -9.27 1.49 -0.73
CA LEU A 90 -9.42 2.90 -0.37
C LEU A 90 -9.25 3.82 -1.58
N VAL A 91 -8.24 3.59 -2.41
CA VAL A 91 -7.97 4.39 -3.61
C VAL A 91 -9.13 4.28 -4.61
N ASP A 92 -9.62 3.07 -4.85
CA ASP A 92 -10.78 2.83 -5.74
C ASP A 92 -12.01 3.62 -5.26
N TRP A 93 -12.34 3.53 -3.97
CA TRP A 93 -13.45 4.27 -3.38
C TRP A 93 -13.31 5.80 -3.50
N VAL A 94 -12.09 6.32 -3.27
CA VAL A 94 -11.84 7.77 -3.41
C VAL A 94 -12.00 8.21 -4.88
N ARG A 95 -11.53 7.40 -5.83
CA ARG A 95 -11.68 7.66 -7.27
C ARG A 95 -13.15 7.67 -7.68
N GLU A 96 -13.94 6.70 -7.23
CA GLU A 96 -15.38 6.61 -7.51
C GLU A 96 -16.15 7.82 -6.94
N ARG A 97 -15.90 8.23 -5.69
CA ARG A 97 -16.51 9.45 -5.14
C ARG A 97 -16.08 10.71 -5.89
N GLY A 98 -14.83 10.76 -6.35
CA GLY A 98 -14.31 11.86 -7.16
C GLY A 98 -15.01 11.95 -8.53
N ALA A 99 -15.25 10.82 -9.17
CA ALA A 99 -15.95 10.71 -10.45
C ALA A 99 -17.44 11.05 -10.33
N LEU A 100 -18.11 10.55 -9.29
CA LEU A 100 -19.52 10.85 -8.99
C LEU A 100 -19.76 12.35 -8.74
N LYS A 101 -18.80 13.04 -8.12
CA LYS A 101 -18.90 14.49 -7.90
C LYS A 101 -18.66 15.34 -9.15
N ARG A 102 -17.99 14.82 -10.18
CA ARG A 102 -17.60 15.58 -11.37
C ARG A 102 -18.47 15.34 -12.60
N GLY A 103 -19.36 14.35 -12.59
CA GLY A 103 -20.01 13.90 -13.83
C GLY A 103 -18.96 13.29 -14.74
N GLY A 104 -18.79 11.97 -14.68
CA GLY A 104 -17.62 11.27 -15.20
C GLY A 104 -17.18 11.65 -16.62
N SER A 105 -15.88 11.87 -16.79
CA SER A 105 -15.12 11.65 -18.04
C SER A 105 -13.60 11.67 -17.75
N GLY A 106 -12.89 10.83 -18.48
CA GLY A 106 -11.54 10.34 -18.18
C GLY A 106 -10.37 11.31 -18.42
N GLN A 107 -9.36 11.13 -17.56
CA GLN A 107 -7.96 10.83 -17.87
C GLN A 107 -7.24 11.65 -18.98
N GLU A 108 -6.48 12.65 -18.55
CA GLU A 108 -5.32 13.19 -19.29
C GLU A 108 -4.03 12.81 -18.57
N ARG A 109 -3.12 12.14 -19.28
CA ARG A 109 -1.81 11.69 -18.81
C ARG A 109 -0.77 12.64 -19.41
N LEU A 110 0.04 13.28 -18.55
CA LEU A 110 1.09 14.23 -18.97
C LEU A 110 2.48 13.65 -18.65
N GLU A 111 3.35 13.60 -19.66
CA GLU A 111 4.76 13.16 -19.62
C GLU A 111 5.70 14.29 -19.16
N VAL A 112 6.73 13.99 -18.36
CA VAL A 112 7.94 14.84 -18.21
C VAL A 112 9.20 13.97 -17.96
N LEU A 113 10.26 14.33 -18.69
CA LEU A 113 11.60 13.73 -18.81
C LEU A 113 12.50 13.75 -17.55
N LEU A 114 13.48 12.81 -17.54
CA LEU A 114 14.38 12.37 -16.47
C LEU A 114 15.85 12.82 -16.63
N ASN A 115 16.63 12.75 -15.53
CA ASN A 115 17.96 12.11 -15.45
C ASN A 115 18.56 12.09 -14.01
N ASP A 116 18.88 10.90 -13.46
CA ASP A 116 20.20 10.42 -13.00
C ASP A 116 20.17 8.90 -12.61
N ASP A 117 21.16 8.15 -13.12
CA ASP A 117 21.14 6.73 -13.57
C ASP A 117 20.73 5.58 -12.60
N VAL A 118 20.40 5.84 -11.33
CA VAL A 118 19.92 4.81 -10.38
C VAL A 118 18.55 5.16 -9.80
N LEU A 119 18.28 6.47 -9.64
CA LEU A 119 16.92 6.94 -9.46
C LEU A 119 16.11 6.65 -10.72
N ASP A 120 16.71 6.79 -11.91
CA ASP A 120 16.00 6.57 -13.17
C ASP A 120 15.48 5.14 -13.33
N VAL A 121 16.22 4.11 -12.93
CA VAL A 121 15.69 2.73 -12.98
C VAL A 121 14.50 2.56 -12.01
N MET A 122 14.55 3.20 -10.83
CA MET A 122 13.45 3.11 -9.88
C MET A 122 12.27 4.01 -10.26
N VAL A 123 12.51 5.13 -10.96
CA VAL A 123 11.48 6.04 -11.48
C VAL A 123 10.86 5.50 -12.77
N GLU A 124 11.63 4.87 -13.64
CA GLU A 124 11.14 4.06 -14.76
C GLU A 124 10.34 2.85 -14.26
N SER A 125 10.67 2.29 -13.08
CA SER A 125 9.81 1.31 -12.38
C SER A 125 8.64 1.93 -11.58
N ILE A 126 8.65 3.24 -11.27
CA ILE A 126 7.44 3.98 -10.83
C ILE A 126 6.45 4.05 -12.02
N GLU A 127 6.96 4.11 -13.24
CA GLU A 127 6.17 4.30 -14.46
C GLU A 127 5.85 3.00 -15.21
N SER A 128 6.62 1.94 -15.01
CA SER A 128 6.43 0.60 -15.59
C SER A 128 6.13 -0.44 -14.51
N ALA A 129 5.12 -1.28 -14.76
CA ALA A 129 4.51 -2.17 -13.78
C ALA A 129 5.37 -3.37 -13.32
N GLU A 130 6.68 -3.41 -13.60
CA GLU A 130 7.55 -4.53 -13.24
C GLU A 130 8.84 -4.09 -12.53
N THR A 131 8.79 -4.08 -11.20
CA THR A 131 9.97 -4.03 -10.34
C THR A 131 10.64 -5.41 -10.29
N PRO A 132 11.95 -5.54 -10.55
CA PRO A 132 12.66 -6.84 -10.48
C PRO A 132 12.49 -7.54 -9.14
N GLY A 133 12.30 -8.88 -9.14
CA GLY A 133 11.99 -9.66 -7.92
C GLY A 133 13.02 -9.54 -6.79
N TRP A 134 14.31 -9.43 -7.10
CA TRP A 134 15.36 -9.22 -6.09
C TRP A 134 15.25 -7.85 -5.41
N LEU A 135 14.78 -6.83 -6.14
CA LEU A 135 14.55 -5.50 -5.62
C LEU A 135 13.30 -5.46 -4.71
N LYS A 136 12.31 -6.35 -4.94
CA LYS A 136 11.12 -6.48 -4.10
C LYS A 136 11.45 -6.94 -2.67
N LEU A 137 12.18 -8.04 -2.53
CA LEU A 137 12.62 -8.57 -1.23
C LEU A 137 13.44 -7.53 -0.44
N CYS A 138 14.22 -6.75 -1.17
CA CYS A 138 15.00 -5.67 -0.62
C CYS A 138 14.14 -4.52 -0.11
N ILE A 139 13.18 -4.05 -0.91
CA ILE A 139 12.23 -3.01 -0.52
C ILE A 139 11.43 -3.44 0.70
N GLU A 140 10.97 -4.70 0.76
CA GLU A 140 10.23 -5.21 1.93
C GLU A 140 11.09 -5.21 3.20
N ARG A 141 12.32 -5.69 3.12
CA ARG A 141 13.26 -5.70 4.25
C ARG A 141 13.62 -4.29 4.71
N ALA A 142 13.88 -3.39 3.77
CA ALA A 142 14.21 -2.01 4.04
C ALA A 142 13.01 -1.24 4.59
N ALA A 143 11.80 -1.46 4.05
CA ALA A 143 10.56 -0.86 4.55
C ALA A 143 10.31 -1.28 6.00
N HIS A 144 10.48 -2.55 6.33
CA HIS A 144 10.30 -3.06 7.69
C HIS A 144 11.32 -2.48 8.69
N GLN A 145 12.56 -2.23 8.26
CA GLN A 145 13.55 -1.56 9.11
C GLN A 145 13.23 -0.06 9.24
N LEU A 146 12.86 0.57 8.13
CA LEU A 146 12.46 1.97 8.06
C LEU A 146 11.19 2.25 8.87
N GLU A 147 10.27 1.30 9.04
CA GLU A 147 9.05 1.47 9.87
C GLU A 147 9.38 1.84 11.33
N ARG A 148 10.53 1.38 11.84
CA ARG A 148 10.96 1.64 13.22
C ARG A 148 11.50 3.06 13.38
N ASP A 149 12.16 3.57 12.33
CA ASP A 149 12.89 4.83 12.37
C ASP A 149 12.06 6.00 11.80
N ASP A 150 11.36 5.77 10.68
CA ASP A 150 10.47 6.73 10.04
C ASP A 150 9.24 6.01 9.44
N PRO A 151 8.16 5.84 10.24
CA PRO A 151 6.96 5.12 9.80
C PRO A 151 6.23 5.83 8.64
N ASN A 152 6.39 7.15 8.49
CA ASN A 152 5.77 7.88 7.39
C ASN A 152 6.47 7.56 6.06
N ARG A 153 7.81 7.51 6.06
CA ARG A 153 8.56 7.13 4.85
C ARG A 153 8.41 5.67 4.51
N ALA A 154 8.36 4.78 5.50
CA ALA A 154 8.03 3.38 5.24
C ALA A 154 6.64 3.23 4.60
N HIS A 155 5.65 4.00 5.06
CA HIS A 155 4.31 4.00 4.46
C HIS A 155 4.33 4.47 3.00
N VAL A 156 5.09 5.52 2.66
CA VAL A 156 5.27 5.96 1.28
C VAL A 156 5.92 4.86 0.43
N LEU A 157 6.94 4.18 0.96
CA LEU A 157 7.64 3.12 0.25
C LEU A 157 6.73 1.92 -0.03
N TRP A 158 5.86 1.56 0.91
CA TRP A 158 4.84 0.52 0.73
C TRP A 158 3.79 0.88 -0.32
N LEU A 159 3.33 2.14 -0.32
CA LEU A 159 2.40 2.63 -1.34
C LEU A 159 3.03 2.56 -2.73
N TRP A 160 4.29 2.99 -2.86
CA TRP A 160 5.00 2.85 -4.13
C TRP A 160 5.20 1.38 -4.53
N TYR A 161 5.64 0.53 -3.61
CA TYR A 161 5.86 -0.90 -3.84
C TYR A 161 4.61 -1.62 -4.32
N SER A 162 3.43 -1.22 -3.82
CA SER A 162 2.14 -1.75 -4.25
C SER A 162 1.66 -1.24 -5.61
N GLY A 163 2.51 -0.52 -6.35
CA GLY A 163 2.22 -0.01 -7.69
C GLY A 163 1.34 1.23 -7.72
N GLN A 164 1.21 1.95 -6.59
CA GLN A 164 0.43 3.18 -6.56
C GLN A 164 1.14 4.27 -7.36
N SER A 165 0.37 4.97 -8.21
CA SER A 165 0.91 6.11 -8.95
C SER A 165 1.22 7.27 -8.02
N ALA A 166 2.07 8.21 -8.47
CA ALA A 166 2.32 9.44 -7.72
C ALA A 166 1.03 10.24 -7.42
N ALA A 167 0.04 10.16 -8.31
CA ALA A 167 -1.27 10.78 -8.11
C ALA A 167 -2.03 10.11 -6.96
N ASP A 168 -2.05 8.78 -6.90
CA ASP A 168 -2.72 8.02 -5.83
C ASP A 168 -2.03 8.24 -4.49
N ILE A 169 -0.69 8.24 -4.48
CA ILE A 169 0.10 8.57 -3.29
C ILE A 169 -0.24 9.98 -2.82
N ALA A 170 -0.32 10.97 -3.72
CA ALA A 170 -0.71 12.34 -3.33
C ALA A 170 -2.09 12.38 -2.64
N VAL A 171 -3.04 11.59 -3.14
CA VAL A 171 -4.39 11.47 -2.56
C VAL A 171 -4.35 10.83 -1.17
N VAL A 172 -3.57 9.76 -0.97
CA VAL A 172 -3.38 9.14 0.35
C VAL A 172 -2.82 10.14 1.37
N PHE A 173 -1.93 11.04 0.91
CA PHE A 173 -1.38 12.13 1.73
C PHE A 173 -2.24 13.40 1.75
N GLY A 174 -3.52 13.30 1.38
CA GLY A 174 -4.53 14.34 1.61
C GLY A 174 -4.78 15.29 0.43
N ALA A 175 -4.27 14.99 -0.77
CA ALA A 175 -4.67 15.72 -1.97
C ALA A 175 -6.10 15.35 -2.39
N SER A 176 -6.83 16.34 -2.91
CA SER A 176 -8.11 16.07 -3.59
C SER A 176 -7.82 15.45 -4.96
N PRO A 177 -8.53 14.40 -5.39
CA PRO A 177 -8.44 13.89 -6.75
C PRO A 177 -9.16 14.84 -7.73
N PRO A 178 -8.66 15.11 -8.95
CA PRO A 178 -7.30 14.82 -9.38
C PRO A 178 -6.32 15.74 -8.62
N PRO A 179 -5.18 15.21 -8.16
CA PRO A 179 -4.16 16.03 -7.54
C PRO A 179 -3.60 17.03 -8.55
N THR A 180 -3.19 18.19 -8.06
CA THR A 180 -2.47 19.17 -8.90
C THR A 180 -1.08 18.64 -9.26
N PRO A 181 -0.48 19.07 -10.38
CA PRO A 181 0.88 18.67 -10.75
C PRO A 181 1.90 18.86 -9.62
N LYS A 182 1.77 19.97 -8.87
CA LYS A 182 2.62 20.26 -7.69
C LYS A 182 2.45 19.21 -6.58
N GLN A 183 1.24 18.71 -6.36
CA GLN A 183 0.97 17.68 -5.34
C GLN A 183 1.50 16.31 -5.78
N GLU A 184 1.40 15.98 -7.07
CA GLU A 184 2.03 14.77 -7.61
C GLU A 184 3.56 14.83 -7.53
N THR A 185 4.17 15.97 -7.88
CA THR A 185 5.63 16.17 -7.70
C THR A 185 6.01 16.01 -6.24
N ALA A 186 5.22 16.53 -5.31
CA ALA A 186 5.46 16.32 -3.88
C ALA A 186 5.33 14.84 -3.48
N ALA A 187 4.43 14.07 -4.08
CA ALA A 187 4.32 12.63 -3.86
C ALA A 187 5.52 11.86 -4.45
N ARG A 188 5.96 12.19 -5.67
CA ARG A 188 7.20 11.67 -6.26
C ARG A 188 8.39 11.95 -5.34
N ASN A 189 8.53 13.18 -4.85
CA ASN A 189 9.60 13.53 -3.92
C ASN A 189 9.55 12.74 -2.61
N ARG A 190 8.35 12.44 -2.08
CA ARG A 190 8.23 11.57 -0.89
C ARG A 190 8.73 10.16 -1.19
N VAL A 191 8.39 9.60 -2.35
CA VAL A 191 8.89 8.28 -2.77
C VAL A 191 10.41 8.32 -2.89
N LEU A 192 10.96 9.32 -3.55
CA LEU A 192 12.41 9.50 -3.69
C LEU A 192 13.12 9.61 -2.32
N GLU A 193 12.56 10.40 -1.40
CA GLU A 193 13.12 10.52 -0.05
C GLU A 193 13.02 9.23 0.76
N ALA A 194 11.90 8.50 0.64
CA ALA A 194 11.69 7.22 1.29
C ALA A 194 12.66 6.17 0.76
N THR A 195 12.82 6.09 -0.56
CA THR A 195 13.77 5.20 -1.24
C THR A 195 15.22 5.55 -0.91
N ARG A 196 15.57 6.84 -0.90
CA ARG A 196 16.91 7.28 -0.49
C ARG A 196 17.20 6.88 0.96
N LYS A 197 16.21 6.95 1.84
CA LYS A 197 16.38 6.52 3.23
C LYS A 197 16.41 5.00 3.37
N ALA A 198 15.62 4.29 2.56
CA ALA A 198 15.64 2.84 2.45
C ALA A 198 17.01 2.30 1.99
N ARG A 199 17.76 3.11 1.22
CA ARG A 199 19.12 2.78 0.76
C ARG A 199 20.09 2.45 1.88
N ASP A 200 19.99 3.14 3.01
CA ASP A 200 20.81 2.87 4.19
C ASP A 200 20.62 1.42 4.70
N TYR A 201 19.49 0.78 4.37
CA TYR A 201 19.15 -0.59 4.77
C TYR A 201 19.35 -1.62 3.64
N PHE A 202 19.81 -1.19 2.44
CA PHE A 202 20.15 -2.07 1.30
C PHE A 202 21.59 -2.60 1.34
N GLU A 203 22.36 -2.34 2.39
CA GLU A 203 23.79 -2.69 2.48
C GLU A 203 24.07 -4.19 2.27
N HIS A 204 23.06 -5.06 2.47
CA HIS A 204 23.14 -6.52 2.33
C HIS A 204 22.17 -7.07 1.27
N CYS A 205 21.78 -6.24 0.29
CA CYS A 205 20.77 -6.60 -0.69
C CYS A 205 21.32 -7.07 -2.04
N ARG A 206 22.63 -7.02 -2.20
CA ARG A 206 23.33 -7.47 -3.39
C ARG A 206 24.36 -8.51 -2.95
N ASP A 207 23.96 -9.77 -3.02
CA ASP A 207 24.88 -10.92 -3.14
C ASP A 207 24.99 -11.28 -4.63
#